data_AF-A0A8D5RZ52-F1
#
_entry.id   AF-A0A8D5RZ52-F1
#
_cell.length_a   1.000
_cell.length_b   1.000
_cell.length_c   1.000
_cell.angle_alpha   90.00
_cell.angle_beta   90.00
_cell.angle_gamma   90.00
#
_symmetry.space_group_name_H-M   'P 1'
#
loop_
_entity.id
_entity.type
_entity.pdbx_description
1 polymer ?
#
loop_
_entity_poly.entity_id
_entity_poly.type
_entity_poly.pdbx_seq_one_letter_code
_entity_poly.pdbx_strand_id
1 'polypeptide(L)'
;MGSISQSHKRQPLELQGHLASFKAFDCTPVLGTEFPDAKLAEWLQAPNADDLIRDLAITISQRGVVIFRSQVDLTDELQKTLVQKLGELTGKPSDSTWHIHPLAKYNPTGDSTRHLITTDPKNKPAEDRFRNQAEQPMGVRAAWHTDISYEPNPADYSCLKMVQLPTNGGGKWPQLPILTPVERHGTMANAKCANSIEQSDTLYASSYEVLDKISPAYRKFLETLTATFAQPRYNQSSQEKKSEIHVEPRGSPNNVGSDLSAIHPVVRTNPVTGWKGLYGAGMHTRRFNEVTADESRRLADWLLQMIVENHDLQFRHSWKNPYDVAIWDNRAVFHAGIMDYKGQGHRTGHRYVGVGEQPYLDPESKTRREALGEFN
;
A
#
# COMPACT_ATOMS: atom_id res chain seq x y z
N MET A 1 4.84 29.92 11.82
CA MET A 1 5.43 29.37 10.59
C MET A 1 6.74 28.71 10.97
N GLY A 2 6.76 27.38 11.13
CA GLY A 2 8.02 26.65 11.25
C GLY A 2 8.75 26.75 9.93
N SER A 3 9.98 27.24 9.96
CA SER A 3 10.92 27.17 8.83
C SER A 3 10.94 25.72 8.34
N ILE A 4 10.42 25.47 7.13
CA ILE A 4 10.65 24.20 6.43
C ILE A 4 12.17 24.15 6.25
N SER A 5 12.84 23.29 7.02
CA SER A 5 14.28 23.08 6.88
C SER A 5 14.57 22.85 5.40
N GLN A 6 15.42 23.70 4.81
CA GLN A 6 15.87 23.57 3.42
C GLN A 6 16.56 22.21 3.14
N SER A 7 16.78 21.38 4.17
CA SER A 7 17.44 20.07 4.08
C SER A 7 16.67 18.97 3.33
N HIS A 8 15.42 19.20 2.91
CA HIS A 8 14.63 18.15 2.23
C HIS A 8 14.54 18.29 0.70
N LYS A 9 15.12 19.33 0.09
CA LYS A 9 15.13 19.45 -1.38
C LYS A 9 16.09 18.41 -1.99
N ARG A 10 15.51 17.35 -2.55
CA ARG A 10 16.22 16.34 -3.34
C ARG A 10 15.80 16.42 -4.79
N GLN A 11 16.77 16.31 -5.69
CA GLN A 11 16.47 16.14 -7.10
C GLN A 11 15.77 14.78 -7.31
N PRO A 12 14.77 14.70 -8.20
CA PRO A 12 14.19 13.43 -8.62
C PRO A 12 15.27 12.44 -9.04
N LEU A 13 15.08 11.18 -8.69
CA LEU A 13 15.96 10.10 -9.11
C LEU A 13 15.56 9.63 -10.51
N GLU A 14 16.56 9.49 -11.38
CA GLU A 14 16.36 9.00 -12.75
C GLU A 14 16.70 7.51 -12.86
N LEU A 15 15.94 6.79 -13.68
CA LEU A 15 16.21 5.40 -14.06
C LEU A 15 17.50 5.33 -14.87
N GLN A 16 18.34 4.34 -14.59
CA GLN A 16 19.59 4.11 -15.34
C GLN A 16 19.47 2.98 -16.39
N GLY A 17 18.35 2.28 -16.42
CA GLY A 17 18.04 1.26 -17.44
C GLY A 17 18.54 -0.15 -17.08
N HIS A 18 18.92 -0.40 -15.83
CA HIS A 18 19.42 -1.70 -15.37
C HIS A 18 18.34 -2.79 -15.41
N LEU A 19 17.06 -2.40 -15.44
CA LEU A 19 15.93 -3.31 -15.59
C LEU A 19 15.50 -3.55 -17.05
N ALA A 20 16.11 -2.88 -18.04
CA ALA A 20 15.63 -2.87 -19.42
C ALA A 20 15.70 -4.24 -20.12
N SER A 21 16.59 -5.13 -19.67
CA SER A 21 16.72 -6.49 -20.22
C SER A 21 15.67 -7.47 -19.67
N PHE A 22 14.97 -7.11 -18.59
CA PHE A 22 13.95 -7.96 -17.98
C PHE A 22 12.58 -7.70 -18.60
N LYS A 23 11.86 -8.78 -18.87
CA LYS A 23 10.49 -8.68 -19.34
C LYS A 23 9.61 -8.03 -18.27
N ALA A 24 8.92 -6.96 -18.65
CA ALA A 24 7.96 -6.26 -17.82
C ALA A 24 6.78 -5.76 -18.67
N PHE A 25 5.63 -5.57 -18.05
CA PHE A 25 4.49 -4.89 -18.67
C PHE A 25 3.70 -4.10 -17.63
N ASP A 26 3.12 -2.97 -18.05
CA ASP A 26 2.25 -2.18 -17.20
C ASP A 26 0.88 -2.83 -17.06
N CYS A 27 0.41 -2.98 -15.83
CA CYS A 27 -0.88 -3.61 -15.53
C CYS A 27 -2.06 -2.68 -15.86
N THR A 28 -1.86 -1.37 -15.70
CA THR A 28 -2.80 -0.31 -16.08
C THR A 28 -2.01 0.89 -16.61
N PRO A 29 -2.64 1.86 -17.30
CA PRO A 29 -1.93 3.04 -17.80
C PRO A 29 -1.21 3.84 -16.69
N VAL A 30 -1.83 3.99 -15.52
CA VAL A 30 -1.36 4.93 -14.49
C VAL A 30 -0.71 4.28 -13.26
N LEU A 31 -0.82 2.96 -13.11
CA LEU A 31 -0.41 2.23 -11.91
C LEU A 31 -0.12 0.75 -12.24
N GLY A 32 0.88 0.17 -11.58
CA GLY A 32 1.16 -1.25 -11.66
C GLY A 32 2.09 -1.60 -12.82
N THR A 33 3.13 -2.35 -12.50
CA THR A 33 4.01 -3.03 -13.46
C THR A 33 4.26 -4.45 -12.96
N GLU A 34 4.23 -5.45 -13.85
CA GLU A 34 4.53 -6.84 -13.50
C GLU A 34 5.80 -7.30 -14.19
N PHE A 35 6.71 -7.92 -13.41
CA PHE A 35 7.87 -8.65 -13.91
C PHE A 35 7.59 -10.15 -13.77
N PRO A 36 7.00 -10.79 -14.79
CA PRO A 36 6.49 -12.16 -14.68
C PRO A 36 7.61 -13.20 -14.45
N ASP A 37 8.79 -12.96 -15.04
CA ASP A 37 9.87 -13.95 -15.11
C ASP A 37 11.04 -13.62 -14.17
N ALA A 38 11.07 -12.42 -13.59
CA ALA A 38 12.15 -11.96 -12.72
C ALA A 38 12.18 -12.70 -11.37
N LYS A 39 13.39 -12.92 -10.83
CA LYS A 39 13.63 -13.53 -9.52
C LYS A 39 14.36 -12.56 -8.61
N LEU A 40 13.66 -12.07 -7.59
CA LEU A 40 14.19 -11.09 -6.63
C LEU A 40 15.40 -11.61 -5.86
N ALA A 41 15.44 -12.92 -5.56
CA ALA A 41 16.59 -13.54 -4.90
C ALA A 41 17.86 -13.47 -5.77
N GLU A 42 17.72 -13.69 -7.09
CA GLU A 42 18.83 -13.56 -8.04
C GLU A 42 19.27 -12.10 -8.16
N TRP A 43 18.32 -11.16 -8.23
CA TRP A 43 18.63 -9.72 -8.29
C TRP A 43 19.40 -9.25 -7.05
N LEU A 44 19.03 -9.73 -5.86
CA LEU A 44 19.71 -9.39 -4.60
C LEU A 44 21.12 -9.98 -4.48
N GLN A 45 21.43 -11.03 -5.25
CA GLN A 45 22.71 -11.74 -5.21
C GLN A 45 23.61 -11.42 -6.42
N ALA A 46 23.08 -10.69 -7.42
CA ALA A 46 23.83 -10.30 -8.60
C ALA A 46 24.98 -9.32 -8.26
N PRO A 47 26.08 -9.31 -9.03
CA PRO A 47 27.19 -8.36 -8.81
C PRO A 47 26.76 -6.88 -8.87
N ASN A 48 25.72 -6.56 -9.64
CA ASN A 48 25.11 -5.24 -9.76
C ASN A 48 23.76 -5.15 -9.00
N ALA A 49 23.61 -5.88 -7.90
CA ALA A 49 22.36 -5.92 -7.12
C ALA A 49 21.85 -4.52 -6.75
N ASP A 50 22.73 -3.63 -6.29
CA ASP A 50 22.32 -2.29 -5.86
C ASP A 50 21.78 -1.46 -7.03
N ASP A 51 22.33 -1.59 -8.23
CA ASP A 51 21.83 -0.92 -9.44
C ASP A 51 20.44 -1.44 -9.82
N LEU A 52 20.22 -2.76 -9.78
CA LEU A 52 18.94 -3.39 -10.05
C LEU A 52 17.86 -2.98 -9.03
N ILE A 53 18.18 -3.03 -7.74
CA ILE A 53 17.23 -2.67 -6.68
C ILE A 53 16.95 -1.18 -6.67
N ARG A 54 17.93 -0.34 -7.03
CA ARG A 54 17.74 1.11 -7.17
C ARG A 54 16.74 1.44 -8.28
N ASP A 55 16.92 0.88 -9.48
CA ASP A 55 15.99 1.09 -10.58
C ASP A 55 14.60 0.48 -10.28
N LEU A 56 14.55 -0.64 -9.54
CA LEU A 56 13.30 -1.21 -9.05
C LEU A 56 12.57 -0.23 -8.11
N ALA A 57 13.29 0.38 -7.16
CA ALA A 57 12.73 1.35 -6.23
C ALA A 57 12.14 2.58 -6.96
N ILE A 58 12.86 3.11 -7.96
CA ILE A 58 12.36 4.20 -8.81
C ILE A 58 11.13 3.75 -9.59
N THR A 59 11.16 2.55 -10.19
CA THR A 59 10.04 1.98 -10.94
C THR A 59 8.80 1.86 -10.04
N ILE A 60 8.93 1.32 -8.83
CA ILE A 60 7.84 1.24 -7.85
C ILE A 60 7.35 2.65 -7.49
N SER A 61 8.23 3.62 -7.30
CA SER A 61 7.84 4.99 -6.93
C SER A 61 7.10 5.74 -8.06
N GLN A 62 7.42 5.44 -9.32
CA GLN A 62 6.74 6.00 -10.50
C GLN A 62 5.43 5.28 -10.83
N ARG A 63 5.42 3.95 -10.67
CA ARG A 63 4.30 3.06 -11.05
C ARG A 63 3.42 2.66 -9.87
N GLY A 64 3.75 3.13 -8.67
CA GLY A 64 3.08 2.86 -7.41
C GLY A 64 3.28 1.44 -6.85
N VAL A 65 3.08 0.40 -7.67
CA VAL A 65 3.19 -1.00 -7.26
C VAL A 65 3.84 -1.85 -8.36
N VAL A 66 4.67 -2.80 -7.94
CA VAL A 66 5.29 -3.81 -8.81
C VAL A 66 4.94 -5.22 -8.33
N ILE A 67 4.63 -6.09 -9.28
CA ILE A 67 4.21 -7.49 -9.05
C ILE A 67 5.29 -8.46 -9.57
N PHE A 68 5.54 -9.52 -8.80
CA PHE A 68 6.38 -10.65 -9.17
C PHE A 68 5.64 -11.97 -8.91
N ARG A 69 5.88 -12.98 -9.75
CA ARG A 69 5.23 -14.29 -9.64
C ARG A 69 6.15 -15.34 -9.04
N SER A 70 5.59 -16.20 -8.17
CA SER A 70 6.25 -17.41 -7.66
C SER A 70 7.72 -17.22 -7.24
N GLN A 71 7.95 -16.32 -6.28
CA GLN A 71 9.26 -16.00 -5.70
C GLN A 71 9.65 -17.01 -4.62
N VAL A 72 9.77 -18.29 -5.00
CA VAL A 72 10.02 -19.43 -4.10
C VAL A 72 11.31 -19.28 -3.28
N ASP A 73 12.35 -18.70 -3.88
CA ASP A 73 13.67 -18.54 -3.26
C ASP A 73 13.80 -17.24 -2.45
N LEU A 74 12.77 -16.39 -2.45
CA LEU A 74 12.76 -15.17 -1.64
C LEU A 74 12.48 -15.53 -0.18
N THR A 75 13.53 -15.82 0.58
CA THR A 75 13.44 -16.06 2.03
C THR A 75 13.00 -14.81 2.78
N ASP A 76 12.62 -14.95 4.05
CA ASP A 76 12.21 -13.81 4.86
C ASP A 76 13.38 -12.82 5.09
N GLU A 77 14.61 -13.32 5.24
CA GLU A 77 15.81 -12.47 5.34
C GLU A 77 16.12 -11.72 4.03
N LEU A 78 15.96 -12.37 2.87
CA LEU A 78 16.09 -11.69 1.58
C LEU A 78 14.98 -10.66 1.36
N GLN A 79 13.74 -10.95 1.78
CA GLN A 79 12.63 -10.01 1.71
C GLN A 79 12.86 -8.77 2.59
N LYS A 80 13.39 -8.95 3.81
CA LYS A 80 13.82 -7.84 4.68
C LYS A 80 14.93 -7.03 4.04
N THR A 81 15.95 -7.70 3.50
CA THR A 81 17.09 -7.07 2.82
C THR A 81 16.62 -6.23 1.63
N LEU A 82 15.70 -6.76 0.84
CA LEU A 82 15.07 -6.06 -0.29
C LEU A 82 14.39 -4.77 0.16
N VAL A 83 13.47 -4.84 1.13
CA VAL A 83 12.75 -3.67 1.64
C VAL A 83 13.72 -2.63 2.21
N GLN A 84 14.75 -3.08 2.92
CA GLN A 84 15.75 -2.17 3.47
C GLN A 84 16.53 -1.45 2.35
N LYS A 85 17.03 -2.18 1.36
CA LYS A 85 17.77 -1.65 0.20
C LYS A 85 16.95 -0.71 -0.67
N LEU A 86 15.67 -1.01 -0.93
CA LEU A 86 14.78 -0.11 -1.70
C LEU A 86 14.76 1.30 -1.08
N GLY A 87 14.65 1.37 0.24
CA GLY A 87 14.69 2.62 0.98
C GLY A 87 16.09 3.27 0.98
N GLU A 88 17.14 2.53 1.31
CA GLU A 88 18.52 3.05 1.39
C GLU A 88 19.00 3.62 0.04
N LEU A 89 18.78 2.89 -1.05
CA LEU A 89 19.17 3.27 -2.41
C LEU A 89 18.33 4.42 -2.99
N THR A 90 17.25 4.80 -2.32
CA THR A 90 16.45 5.99 -2.63
C THR A 90 16.55 7.08 -1.54
N GLY A 91 17.49 6.90 -0.60
CA GLY A 91 17.89 7.90 0.37
C GLY A 91 17.00 8.02 1.60
N LYS A 92 16.27 6.99 2.02
CA LYS A 92 15.58 7.06 3.33
C LYS A 92 16.54 7.49 4.46
N PRO A 93 16.05 8.02 5.60
CA PRO A 93 16.90 8.35 6.73
C PRO A 93 17.77 7.16 7.17
N SER A 94 19.05 7.39 7.48
CA SER A 94 20.02 6.33 7.77
C SER A 94 19.75 5.58 9.08
N ASP A 95 18.95 6.17 9.97
CA ASP A 95 18.46 5.59 11.22
C ASP A 95 17.09 4.89 11.05
N SER A 96 16.51 4.93 9.85
CA SER A 96 15.27 4.20 9.53
C SER A 96 15.55 2.75 9.08
N THR A 97 14.77 1.83 9.64
CA THR A 97 14.90 0.38 9.43
C THR A 97 13.55 -0.24 9.05
N TRP A 98 13.27 -1.47 9.50
CA TRP A 98 11.97 -2.11 9.36
C TRP A 98 11.02 -1.65 10.46
N HIS A 99 9.79 -1.38 10.09
CA HIS A 99 8.76 -1.04 11.06
C HIS A 99 8.47 -2.24 11.98
N ILE A 100 8.30 -1.96 13.27
CA ILE A 100 7.88 -2.93 14.28
C ILE A 100 6.40 -2.66 14.57
N HIS A 101 5.55 -3.68 14.41
CA HIS A 101 4.12 -3.49 14.64
C HIS A 101 3.82 -3.04 16.09
N PRO A 102 2.89 -2.09 16.35
CA PRO A 102 2.54 -1.67 17.71
C PRO A 102 2.12 -2.82 18.63
N LEU A 103 1.61 -3.92 18.07
CA LEU A 103 1.23 -5.14 18.80
C LEU A 103 2.23 -6.31 18.57
N ALA A 104 3.48 -6.03 18.21
CA ALA A 104 4.50 -7.03 17.87
C ALA A 104 4.75 -8.07 18.96
N LYS A 105 4.52 -7.72 20.24
CA LYS A 105 4.57 -8.65 21.39
C LYS A 105 3.67 -9.87 21.20
N TYR A 106 2.60 -9.75 20.42
CA TYR A 106 1.63 -10.80 20.16
C TYR A 106 1.81 -11.45 18.79
N ASN A 107 2.92 -11.18 18.09
CA ASN A 107 3.21 -11.79 16.81
C ASN A 107 3.51 -13.29 16.98
N PRO A 108 2.69 -14.20 16.42
CA PRO A 108 2.91 -15.63 16.57
C PRO A 108 4.20 -16.14 15.91
N THR A 109 4.84 -15.36 15.03
CA THR A 109 6.09 -15.78 14.37
C THR A 109 7.35 -15.51 15.19
N GLY A 110 7.25 -14.71 16.26
CA GLY A 110 8.40 -14.27 17.06
C GLY A 110 9.27 -13.18 16.41
N ASP A 111 9.08 -12.89 15.12
CA ASP A 111 9.76 -11.80 14.40
C ASP A 111 8.96 -10.50 14.54
N SER A 112 9.42 -9.56 15.36
CA SER A 112 8.73 -8.29 15.61
C SER A 112 8.58 -7.39 14.38
N THR A 113 9.40 -7.61 13.34
CA THR A 113 9.39 -6.83 12.09
C THR A 113 8.46 -7.40 11.02
N ARG A 114 7.95 -8.63 11.22
CA ARG A 114 7.05 -9.29 10.27
C ARG A 114 5.60 -8.92 10.53
N HIS A 115 4.99 -8.19 9.61
CA HIS A 115 3.54 -8.02 9.58
C HIS A 115 2.89 -9.28 8.97
N LEU A 116 2.47 -10.20 9.83
CA LEU A 116 1.74 -11.40 9.39
C LEU A 116 0.34 -11.01 8.93
N ILE A 117 0.00 -11.25 7.67
CA ILE A 117 -1.34 -11.02 7.13
C ILE A 117 -2.00 -12.38 6.95
N THR A 118 -2.92 -12.77 7.84
CA THR A 118 -3.57 -14.08 7.76
C THR A 118 -5.04 -14.07 8.14
N THR A 119 -5.83 -14.89 7.45
CA THR A 119 -7.22 -15.19 7.84
C THR A 119 -7.37 -16.45 8.66
N ASP A 120 -6.28 -17.20 8.93
CA ASP A 120 -6.32 -18.35 9.81
C ASP A 120 -6.59 -17.89 11.25
N PRO A 121 -7.74 -18.26 11.86
CA PRO A 121 -8.08 -17.87 13.22
C PRO A 121 -7.02 -18.26 14.26
N LYS A 122 -6.27 -19.35 14.03
CA LYS A 122 -5.21 -19.82 14.93
C LYS A 122 -3.99 -18.90 14.92
N ASN A 123 -3.75 -18.25 13.79
CA ASN A 123 -2.57 -17.42 13.55
C ASN A 123 -2.90 -15.93 13.39
N LYS A 124 -4.15 -15.52 13.63
CA LYS A 124 -4.59 -14.13 13.51
C LYS A 124 -3.68 -13.19 14.31
N PRO A 125 -3.26 -12.05 13.71
CA PRO A 125 -2.57 -10.98 14.43
C PRO A 125 -3.42 -10.46 15.58
N ALA A 126 -2.79 -9.90 16.61
CA ALA A 126 -3.50 -9.39 17.79
C ALA A 126 -4.60 -8.37 17.45
N GLU A 127 -4.37 -7.48 16.48
CA GLU A 127 -5.41 -6.50 16.09
C GLU A 127 -6.72 -7.15 15.62
N ASP A 128 -6.64 -8.32 14.97
CA ASP A 128 -7.80 -9.06 14.48
C ASP A 128 -8.43 -9.97 15.54
N ARG A 129 -7.71 -10.27 16.63
CA ARG A 129 -8.24 -11.05 17.76
C ARG A 129 -9.19 -10.21 18.62
N PHE A 130 -8.95 -8.91 18.72
CA PHE A 130 -9.77 -7.99 19.51
C PHE A 130 -10.83 -7.25 18.69
N ARG A 131 -10.91 -7.56 17.39
CA ARG A 131 -11.83 -6.94 16.44
C ARG A 131 -13.27 -7.46 16.65
N ASN A 132 -14.08 -6.71 17.39
CA ASN A 132 -15.52 -6.94 17.44
C ASN A 132 -16.13 -6.74 16.04
N GLN A 133 -16.69 -7.80 15.46
CA GLN A 133 -17.31 -7.77 14.14
C GLN A 133 -18.55 -6.84 14.09
N ALA A 134 -19.19 -6.62 15.25
CA ALA A 134 -20.37 -5.77 15.42
C ALA A 134 -20.08 -4.26 15.34
N GLU A 135 -18.82 -3.82 15.46
CA GLU A 135 -18.43 -2.40 15.44
C GLU A 135 -18.00 -1.89 14.06
N GLN A 136 -18.54 -2.48 12.98
CA GLN A 136 -18.31 -2.03 11.61
C GLN A 136 -19.52 -1.25 11.07
N PRO A 137 -19.59 0.09 11.22
CA PRO A 137 -20.51 0.87 10.40
C PRO A 137 -19.97 1.20 8.99
N MET A 138 -18.77 0.78 8.58
CA MET A 138 -18.21 1.19 7.27
C MET A 138 -17.72 -0.02 6.46
N GLY A 139 -18.35 -0.24 5.29
CA GLY A 139 -18.03 -1.33 4.35
C GLY A 139 -16.64 -1.25 3.72
N VAL A 140 -16.40 -2.01 2.65
CA VAL A 140 -15.12 -2.13 1.91
C VAL A 140 -14.41 -0.79 1.62
N ARG A 141 -15.17 0.31 1.54
CA ARG A 141 -14.69 1.69 1.45
C ARG A 141 -13.71 2.10 2.56
N ALA A 142 -13.88 1.61 3.79
CA ALA A 142 -13.01 1.98 4.91
C ALA A 142 -11.71 1.16 4.97
N ALA A 143 -11.48 0.22 4.06
CA ALA A 143 -10.24 -0.57 4.01
C ALA A 143 -9.09 0.15 3.29
N TRP A 144 -9.37 1.22 2.53
CA TRP A 144 -8.36 2.01 1.84
C TRP A 144 -7.45 2.73 2.82
N HIS A 145 -6.14 2.52 2.67
CA HIS A 145 -5.12 3.18 3.49
C HIS A 145 -3.76 3.17 2.82
N THR A 146 -2.86 3.95 3.40
CA THR A 146 -1.42 3.84 3.25
C THR A 146 -0.85 3.27 4.55
N ASP A 147 0.12 2.36 4.47
CA ASP A 147 0.64 1.69 5.66
C ASP A 147 1.25 2.69 6.66
N ILE A 148 0.94 2.47 7.94
CA ILE A 148 1.54 3.13 9.11
C ILE A 148 1.58 4.67 9.04
N SER A 149 0.66 5.30 8.31
CA SER A 149 0.60 6.77 8.17
C SER A 149 0.32 7.51 9.49
N TYR A 150 -0.03 6.78 10.55
CA TYR A 150 -0.15 7.29 11.91
C TYR A 150 1.18 7.42 12.66
N GLU A 151 2.30 6.95 12.10
CA GLU A 151 3.65 7.14 12.64
C GLU A 151 4.25 8.49 12.16
N PRO A 152 5.09 9.16 12.97
CA PRO A 152 5.82 10.36 12.54
C PRO A 152 6.72 10.15 11.31
N ASN A 153 7.40 9.02 11.24
CA ASN A 153 8.09 8.51 10.06
C ASN A 153 7.30 7.32 9.52
N PRO A 154 6.40 7.51 8.54
CA PRO A 154 5.55 6.45 8.00
C PRO A 154 6.31 5.57 7.01
N ALA A 155 5.61 4.65 6.34
CA ALA A 155 6.24 3.71 5.44
C ALA A 155 6.79 4.36 4.17
N ASP A 156 7.94 3.85 3.71
CA ASP A 156 8.36 3.96 2.32
C ASP A 156 7.78 2.76 1.53
N TYR A 157 8.56 1.71 1.30
CA TYR A 157 8.14 0.53 0.56
C TYR A 157 7.58 -0.53 1.48
N SER A 158 6.52 -1.18 1.03
CA SER A 158 5.99 -2.40 1.65
C SER A 158 6.06 -3.55 0.67
N CYS A 159 6.52 -4.70 1.14
CA CYS A 159 6.64 -5.92 0.34
C CYS A 159 5.82 -7.01 1.01
N LEU A 160 4.75 -7.44 0.33
CA LEU A 160 3.90 -8.57 0.73
C LEU A 160 4.20 -9.77 -0.16
N LYS A 161 4.65 -10.87 0.46
CA LYS A 161 4.82 -12.18 -0.16
C LYS A 161 3.70 -13.09 0.31
N MET A 162 2.89 -13.58 -0.63
CA MET A 162 1.84 -14.57 -0.32
C MET A 162 2.46 -15.93 -0.06
N VAL A 163 2.06 -16.62 1.00
CA VAL A 163 2.58 -17.96 1.35
C VAL A 163 1.49 -19.01 1.20
N GLN A 164 0.24 -18.65 1.53
CA GLN A 164 -0.92 -19.53 1.42
C GLN A 164 -2.07 -18.77 0.76
N LEU A 165 -2.71 -19.41 -0.21
CA LEU A 165 -3.91 -18.90 -0.86
C LEU A 165 -5.13 -19.77 -0.49
N PRO A 166 -6.35 -19.18 -0.49
CA PRO A 166 -7.59 -19.95 -0.47
C PRO A 166 -7.64 -20.96 -1.64
N THR A 167 -8.36 -22.07 -1.46
CA THR A 167 -8.44 -23.21 -2.39
C THR A 167 -8.82 -22.80 -3.82
N ASN A 168 -9.63 -21.76 -4.02
CA ASN A 168 -9.99 -21.28 -5.36
C ASN A 168 -9.10 -20.13 -5.87
N GLY A 169 -8.16 -19.62 -5.09
CA GLY A 169 -7.29 -18.49 -5.45
C GLY A 169 -6.33 -18.74 -6.63
N GLY A 170 -6.41 -19.87 -7.32
CA GLY A 170 -5.56 -20.21 -8.48
C GLY A 170 -6.32 -20.76 -9.69
N GLY A 171 -7.65 -20.58 -9.78
CA GLY A 171 -8.45 -21.18 -10.84
C GLY A 171 -8.05 -20.73 -12.25
N LYS A 172 -7.76 -21.69 -13.15
CA LYS A 172 -7.70 -21.42 -14.59
C LYS A 172 -9.08 -20.94 -15.04
N TRP A 173 -9.17 -19.79 -15.71
CA TRP A 173 -10.38 -19.40 -16.45
C TRP A 173 -10.84 -20.61 -17.30
N PRO A 174 -12.04 -21.17 -17.10
CA PRO A 174 -12.55 -22.13 -18.05
C PRO A 174 -12.75 -21.35 -19.36
N GLN A 175 -12.09 -21.79 -20.44
CA GLN A 175 -12.36 -21.32 -21.79
C GLN A 175 -13.87 -21.33 -21.97
N LEU A 176 -14.48 -20.15 -22.21
CA LEU A 176 -15.92 -20.05 -22.40
C LEU A 176 -16.29 -21.05 -23.51
N PRO A 177 -17.17 -22.03 -23.27
CA PRO A 177 -17.61 -22.90 -24.34
C PRO A 177 -18.28 -22.00 -25.39
N ILE A 178 -17.84 -22.14 -26.64
CA ILE A 178 -18.45 -21.47 -27.79
C ILE A 178 -19.94 -21.76 -27.72
N LEU A 179 -20.73 -20.72 -27.41
CA LEU A 179 -22.17 -20.85 -27.22
C LEU A 179 -22.79 -21.29 -28.55
N THR A 180 -23.14 -22.58 -28.65
CA THR A 180 -23.99 -23.05 -29.73
C THR A 180 -25.43 -22.60 -29.45
N PRO A 181 -26.15 -22.07 -30.45
CA PRO A 181 -27.46 -21.48 -30.21
C PRO A 181 -28.50 -22.60 -30.13
N VAL A 182 -29.04 -22.87 -28.95
CA VAL A 182 -30.26 -23.69 -28.80
C VAL A 182 -31.28 -22.97 -27.93
N GLU A 183 -32.30 -22.50 -28.66
CA GLU A 183 -33.74 -22.49 -28.37
C GLU A 183 -34.27 -22.04 -26.99
N ARG A 184 -34.83 -20.83 -27.05
CA ARG A 184 -35.98 -20.29 -26.32
C ARG A 184 -36.88 -21.35 -25.64
N HIS A 185 -36.77 -21.51 -24.32
CA HIS A 185 -37.94 -21.77 -23.47
C HIS A 185 -37.74 -21.05 -22.14
N GLY A 186 -38.75 -20.27 -21.77
CA GLY A 186 -38.73 -19.36 -20.64
C GLY A 186 -38.38 -20.05 -19.32
N THR A 187 -37.30 -19.58 -18.72
CA THR A 187 -37.17 -19.23 -17.31
C THR A 187 -35.85 -18.48 -17.25
N MET A 188 -35.83 -17.27 -16.69
CA MET A 188 -34.57 -16.68 -16.23
C MET A 188 -34.12 -17.54 -15.04
N ALA A 189 -33.57 -18.72 -15.33
CA ALA A 189 -32.71 -19.40 -14.39
C ALA A 189 -31.63 -18.38 -14.09
N ASN A 190 -31.60 -17.90 -12.85
CA ASN A 190 -30.52 -17.13 -12.28
C ASN A 190 -29.23 -17.66 -12.89
N ALA A 191 -28.66 -16.90 -13.81
CA ALA A 191 -27.28 -17.07 -14.20
C ALA A 191 -26.52 -16.73 -12.92
N LYS A 192 -26.42 -17.70 -12.02
CA LYS A 192 -25.33 -17.78 -11.06
C LYS A 192 -24.13 -17.61 -11.97
N CYS A 193 -23.47 -16.46 -11.92
CA CYS A 193 -22.18 -16.29 -12.57
C CYS A 193 -21.37 -17.51 -12.19
N ALA A 194 -21.26 -18.44 -13.13
CA ALA A 194 -20.65 -19.73 -12.89
C ALA A 194 -19.19 -19.42 -12.58
N ASN A 195 -18.80 -19.67 -11.34
CA ASN A 195 -17.42 -19.64 -10.87
C ASN A 195 -16.71 -18.30 -11.15
N SER A 196 -17.26 -17.18 -10.67
CA SER A 196 -16.37 -16.07 -10.31
C SER A 196 -15.37 -16.63 -9.30
N ILE A 197 -14.15 -16.83 -9.74
CA ILE A 197 -13.04 -17.27 -8.90
C ILE A 197 -12.85 -16.16 -7.87
N GLU A 198 -13.46 -16.34 -6.69
CA GLU A 198 -13.35 -15.47 -5.52
C GLU A 198 -11.89 -15.52 -5.06
N GLN A 199 -11.09 -14.55 -5.50
CA GLN A 199 -9.65 -14.48 -5.31
C GLN A 199 -9.35 -13.46 -4.24
N SER A 200 -8.38 -13.78 -3.38
CA SER A 200 -7.94 -12.98 -2.22
C SER A 200 -7.25 -11.67 -2.60
N ASP A 201 -7.88 -10.88 -3.45
CA ASP A 201 -7.27 -9.80 -4.21
C ASP A 201 -6.85 -8.62 -3.33
N THR A 202 -5.92 -7.85 -3.87
CA THR A 202 -5.55 -6.55 -3.32
C THR A 202 -5.83 -5.47 -4.36
N LEU A 203 -6.56 -4.44 -3.96
CA LEU A 203 -6.75 -3.22 -4.73
C LEU A 203 -5.65 -2.22 -4.40
N TYR A 204 -5.18 -1.51 -5.41
CA TYR A 204 -4.24 -0.40 -5.32
C TYR A 204 -4.83 0.81 -6.05
N ALA A 205 -4.52 2.02 -5.59
CA ALA A 205 -4.96 3.27 -6.20
C ALA A 205 -3.81 4.29 -6.22
N SER A 206 -3.60 4.95 -7.35
CA SER A 206 -2.53 5.93 -7.53
C SER A 206 -2.87 7.26 -6.85
N SER A 207 -2.07 7.65 -5.85
CA SER A 207 -2.23 8.96 -5.20
C SER A 207 -1.94 10.13 -6.14
N TYR A 208 -1.06 9.94 -7.12
CA TYR A 208 -0.75 10.94 -8.14
C TYR A 208 -1.96 11.18 -9.03
N GLU A 209 -2.56 10.11 -9.54
CA GLU A 209 -3.72 10.22 -10.43
C GLU A 209 -4.94 10.80 -9.72
N VAL A 210 -5.14 10.48 -8.43
CA VAL A 210 -6.18 11.13 -7.61
C VAL A 210 -5.97 12.63 -7.60
N LEU A 211 -4.74 13.10 -7.31
CA LEU A 211 -4.44 14.52 -7.25
C LEU A 211 -4.54 15.19 -8.64
N ASP A 212 -4.05 14.52 -9.69
CA ASP A 212 -4.09 14.99 -11.08
C ASP A 212 -5.52 15.27 -11.56
N LYS A 213 -6.50 14.47 -11.11
CA LYS A 213 -7.94 14.65 -11.41
C LYS A 213 -8.59 15.81 -10.63
N ILE A 214 -7.97 16.29 -9.55
CA ILE A 214 -8.47 17.44 -8.77
C ILE A 214 -8.10 18.72 -9.51
N SER A 215 -9.05 19.66 -9.63
CA SER A 215 -8.79 20.93 -10.33
C SER A 215 -7.69 21.75 -9.64
N PRO A 216 -6.93 22.58 -10.38
CA PRO A 216 -5.82 23.34 -9.80
C PRO A 216 -6.22 24.21 -8.58
N ALA A 217 -7.44 24.73 -8.55
CA ALA A 217 -7.93 25.52 -7.42
C ALA A 217 -8.10 24.68 -6.14
N TYR A 218 -8.75 23.51 -6.25
CA TYR A 218 -8.89 22.60 -5.12
C TYR A 218 -7.55 21.98 -4.72
N ARG A 219 -6.64 21.69 -5.66
CA ARG A 219 -5.28 21.25 -5.32
C ARG A 219 -4.55 22.26 -4.44
N LYS A 220 -4.53 23.54 -4.85
CA LYS A 220 -3.91 24.62 -4.07
C LYS A 220 -4.51 24.74 -2.68
N PHE A 221 -5.82 24.55 -2.55
CA PHE A 221 -6.46 24.49 -1.23
C PHE A 221 -5.96 23.29 -0.40
N LEU A 222 -5.97 22.08 -0.95
CA LEU A 222 -5.50 20.87 -0.26
C LEU A 222 -4.01 20.94 0.13
N GLU A 223 -3.18 21.63 -0.65
CA GLU A 223 -1.77 21.90 -0.34
C GLU A 223 -1.57 22.77 0.90
N THR A 224 -2.59 23.52 1.34
CA THR A 224 -2.54 24.29 2.60
C THR A 224 -2.88 23.47 3.84
N LEU A 225 -3.42 22.26 3.66
CA LEU A 225 -3.97 21.46 4.74
C LEU A 225 -2.97 20.45 5.28
N THR A 226 -3.04 20.24 6.59
CA THR A 226 -2.48 19.07 7.27
C THR A 226 -3.61 18.18 7.78
N ALA A 227 -3.31 16.90 7.93
CA ALA A 227 -4.24 15.95 8.53
C ALA A 227 -3.60 15.27 9.74
N THR A 228 -4.42 15.06 10.76
CA THR A 228 -4.06 14.15 11.86
C THR A 228 -4.37 12.71 11.42
N PHE A 229 -3.34 11.89 11.36
CA PHE A 229 -3.42 10.46 11.15
C PHE A 229 -3.33 9.74 12.49
N ALA A 230 -4.19 8.76 12.74
CA ALA A 230 -4.12 7.97 13.97
C ALA A 230 -4.68 6.57 13.80
N GLN A 231 -4.22 5.65 14.65
CA GLN A 231 -4.78 4.30 14.78
C GLN A 231 -5.36 4.06 16.18
N PRO A 232 -6.54 4.64 16.49
CA PRO A 232 -7.09 4.64 17.85
C PRO A 232 -7.48 3.24 18.33
N ARG A 233 -7.71 2.27 17.42
CA ARG A 233 -8.07 0.90 17.79
C ARG A 233 -7.00 0.20 18.64
N TYR A 234 -5.73 0.48 18.38
CA TYR A 234 -4.64 -0.12 19.17
C TYR A 234 -4.65 0.43 20.60
N ASN A 235 -4.88 1.75 20.74
CA ASN A 235 -5.01 2.41 22.04
C ASN A 235 -6.27 1.93 22.78
N GLN A 236 -7.39 1.75 22.06
CA GLN A 236 -8.64 1.24 22.63
C GLN A 236 -8.50 -0.19 23.15
N SER A 237 -7.89 -1.09 22.38
CA SER A 237 -7.59 -2.47 22.82
C SER A 237 -6.64 -2.50 24.03
N SER A 238 -5.71 -1.54 24.10
CA SER A 238 -4.81 -1.39 25.24
C SER A 238 -5.50 -0.89 26.50
N GLN A 239 -6.39 0.10 26.39
CA GLN A 239 -7.20 0.59 27.50
C GLN A 239 -8.17 -0.46 28.04
N GLU A 240 -8.70 -1.32 27.17
CA GLU A 240 -9.48 -2.50 27.56
C GLU A 240 -8.64 -3.59 28.25
N LYS A 241 -7.33 -3.35 28.46
CA LYS A 241 -6.33 -4.28 29.03
C LYS A 241 -6.24 -5.60 28.27
N LYS A 242 -6.57 -5.58 26.99
CA LYS A 242 -6.51 -6.74 26.10
C LYS A 242 -5.14 -6.90 25.45
N SER A 243 -4.42 -5.80 25.23
CA SER A 243 -3.11 -5.80 24.56
C SER A 243 -2.21 -4.64 24.97
N GLU A 244 -0.92 -4.87 25.19
CA GLU A 244 0.07 -3.80 25.40
C GLU A 244 0.64 -3.29 24.07
N ILE A 245 0.87 -1.98 24.00
CA ILE A 245 1.50 -1.32 22.85
C ILE A 245 3.03 -1.32 23.03
N HIS A 246 3.74 -1.65 21.96
CA HIS A 246 5.18 -1.50 21.86
C HIS A 246 5.56 -0.01 21.79
N VAL A 247 6.17 0.51 22.86
CA VAL A 247 6.50 1.94 23.02
C VAL A 247 7.94 2.31 22.62
N GLU A 248 8.81 1.32 22.46
CA GLU A 248 10.18 1.51 21.96
C GLU A 248 10.18 1.89 20.46
N PRO A 249 11.31 2.36 19.90
CA PRO A 249 11.39 2.77 18.50
C PRO A 249 10.92 1.69 17.51
N ARG A 250 9.86 2.01 16.75
CA ARG A 250 9.26 1.15 15.72
C ARG A 250 9.89 1.37 14.34
N GLY A 251 11.20 1.22 14.27
CA GLY A 251 11.98 1.33 13.04
C GLY A 251 12.49 2.74 12.71
N SER A 252 12.20 3.74 13.54
CA SER A 252 12.80 5.08 13.51
C SER A 252 12.83 5.63 14.94
N PRO A 253 13.84 6.45 15.32
CA PRO A 253 13.87 7.07 16.65
C PRO A 253 12.67 7.98 16.93
N ASN A 254 11.96 8.45 15.90
CA ASN A 254 10.76 9.27 16.07
C ASN A 254 9.48 8.45 16.22
N ASN A 255 9.49 7.16 15.83
CA ASN A 255 8.32 6.27 15.91
C ASN A 255 8.26 5.59 17.28
N VAL A 256 8.03 6.37 18.33
CA VAL A 256 8.08 5.92 19.73
C VAL A 256 6.78 6.23 20.45
N GLY A 257 6.63 5.70 21.66
CA GLY A 257 5.49 5.98 22.54
C GLY A 257 4.21 5.27 22.10
N SER A 258 3.11 5.57 22.80
CA SER A 258 1.81 4.89 22.66
C SER A 258 0.74 5.73 21.98
N ASP A 259 1.04 6.95 21.55
CA ASP A 259 0.02 7.86 21.00
C ASP A 259 -0.47 7.37 19.64
N LEU A 260 0.41 6.75 18.84
CA LEU A 260 0.12 6.17 17.51
C LEU A 260 -0.69 7.15 16.65
N SER A 261 -0.22 8.39 16.64
CA SER A 261 -0.82 9.52 15.95
C SER A 261 0.28 10.45 15.45
N ALA A 262 0.09 11.01 14.26
CA ALA A 262 1.01 11.94 13.64
C ALA A 262 0.25 12.98 12.81
N ILE A 263 0.89 14.13 12.56
CA ILE A 263 0.36 15.18 11.68
C ILE A 263 1.22 15.23 10.43
N HIS A 264 0.59 15.05 9.27
CA HIS A 264 1.25 15.07 7.97
C HIS A 264 0.52 15.99 6.99
N PRO A 265 1.20 16.50 5.95
CA PRO A 265 0.54 17.19 4.85
C PRO A 265 -0.53 16.31 4.18
N VAL A 266 -1.64 16.93 3.75
CA VAL A 266 -2.68 16.24 2.97
C VAL A 266 -2.22 15.90 1.56
N VAL A 267 -1.40 16.77 0.99
CA VAL A 267 -0.68 16.55 -0.26
C VAL A 267 0.80 16.48 0.10
N ARG A 268 1.50 15.42 -0.32
CA ARG A 268 2.92 15.23 -0.04
C ARG A 268 3.72 15.12 -1.32
N THR A 269 5.00 15.46 -1.24
CA THR A 269 6.00 15.18 -2.28
C THR A 269 6.62 13.80 -2.04
N ASN A 270 6.78 13.01 -3.09
CA ASN A 270 7.58 11.79 -3.06
C ASN A 270 9.05 12.17 -3.34
N PRO A 271 10.00 11.91 -2.40
CA PRO A 271 11.40 12.29 -2.58
C PRO A 271 12.11 11.55 -3.73
N VAL A 272 11.55 10.44 -4.21
CA VAL A 272 12.14 9.62 -5.29
C VAL A 272 11.79 10.20 -6.65
N THR A 273 10.53 10.56 -6.87
CA THR A 273 10.04 11.07 -8.17
C THR A 273 9.99 12.59 -8.23
N GLY A 274 10.01 13.27 -7.08
CA GLY A 274 9.72 14.70 -6.96
C GLY A 274 8.27 15.07 -7.27
N TRP A 275 7.39 14.09 -7.48
CA TRP A 275 5.98 14.33 -7.77
C TRP A 275 5.18 14.47 -6.47
N LYS A 276 4.16 15.33 -6.50
CA LYS A 276 3.17 15.40 -5.41
C LYS A 276 1.97 14.51 -5.65
N GLY A 277 1.45 13.94 -4.58
CA GLY A 277 0.28 13.05 -4.56
C GLY A 277 -0.57 13.26 -3.31
N LEU A 278 -1.83 12.80 -3.35
CA LEU A 278 -2.72 12.82 -2.20
C LEU A 278 -2.25 11.83 -1.11
N TYR A 279 -2.23 12.27 0.14
CA TYR A 279 -1.88 11.44 1.30
C TYR A 279 -2.99 11.39 2.36
N GLY A 280 -3.72 12.51 2.51
CA GLY A 280 -4.81 12.67 3.48
C GLY A 280 -6.11 12.00 3.09
N ALA A 281 -6.12 10.67 2.94
CA ALA A 281 -7.33 9.90 2.71
C ALA A 281 -7.28 8.50 3.35
N GLY A 282 -8.45 7.91 3.54
CA GLY A 282 -8.60 6.53 4.01
C GLY A 282 -8.61 6.36 5.52
N MET A 283 -8.42 5.11 5.96
CA MET A 283 -8.73 4.63 7.32
C MET A 283 -8.02 5.38 8.45
N HIS A 284 -6.80 5.87 8.21
CA HIS A 284 -5.97 6.50 9.23
C HIS A 284 -6.21 8.01 9.36
N THR A 285 -6.74 8.67 8.33
CA THR A 285 -7.04 10.11 8.34
C THR A 285 -8.21 10.40 9.27
N ARG A 286 -7.97 11.14 10.37
CA ARG A 286 -8.99 11.44 11.38
C ARG A 286 -9.64 12.79 11.21
N ARG A 287 -8.85 13.80 10.89
CA ARG A 287 -9.34 15.16 10.64
C ARG A 287 -8.33 15.96 9.83
N PHE A 288 -8.86 16.94 9.12
CA PHE A 288 -8.10 18.03 8.52
C PHE A 288 -8.00 19.16 9.55
N ASN A 289 -6.80 19.63 9.85
CA ASN A 289 -6.56 20.42 11.06
C ASN A 289 -6.95 21.90 10.92
N GLU A 290 -6.96 22.43 9.69
CA GLU A 290 -7.16 23.85 9.39
C GLU A 290 -8.62 24.19 9.03
N VAL A 291 -9.53 23.22 9.10
CA VAL A 291 -10.95 23.38 8.75
C VAL A 291 -11.86 22.96 9.89
N THR A 292 -13.13 23.35 9.82
CA THR A 292 -14.13 22.94 10.81
C THR A 292 -14.38 21.43 10.77
N ALA A 293 -14.95 20.87 11.84
CA ALA A 293 -15.26 19.44 11.91
C ALA A 293 -16.22 18.97 10.81
N ASP A 294 -17.19 19.81 10.39
CA ASP A 294 -18.11 19.47 9.29
C ASP A 294 -17.38 19.46 7.94
N GLU A 295 -16.56 20.47 7.66
CA GLU A 295 -15.73 20.53 6.46
C GLU A 295 -14.76 19.34 6.40
N SER A 296 -14.09 19.05 7.53
CA SER A 296 -13.18 17.91 7.65
C SER A 296 -13.88 16.60 7.30
N ARG A 297 -15.10 16.37 7.79
CA ARG A 297 -15.90 15.17 7.49
C ARG A 297 -16.26 15.09 6.01
N ARG A 298 -16.68 16.21 5.40
CA ARG A 298 -17.04 16.27 3.97
C ARG A 298 -15.82 16.07 3.07
N LEU A 299 -14.68 16.66 3.41
CA LEU A 299 -13.43 16.46 2.69
C LEU A 299 -12.97 15.01 2.77
N ALA A 300 -13.02 14.39 3.95
CA ALA A 300 -12.66 12.98 4.11
C ALA A 300 -13.53 12.07 3.24
N ASP A 301 -14.85 12.35 3.18
CA ASP A 301 -15.78 11.58 2.37
C ASP A 301 -15.53 11.78 0.87
N TRP A 302 -15.35 13.01 0.41
CA TRP A 302 -15.08 13.32 -0.99
C TRP A 302 -13.76 12.71 -1.48
N LEU A 303 -12.67 12.87 -0.73
CA LEU A 303 -11.35 12.32 -1.12
C LEU A 303 -11.38 10.79 -1.15
N LEU A 304 -12.08 10.16 -0.22
CA LEU A 304 -12.28 8.71 -0.24
C LEU A 304 -13.18 8.26 -1.40
N GLN A 305 -14.21 9.03 -1.73
CA GLN A 305 -15.06 8.78 -2.89
C GLN A 305 -14.24 8.80 -4.19
N MET A 306 -13.33 9.77 -4.33
CA MET A 306 -12.44 9.84 -5.49
C MET A 306 -11.60 8.57 -5.65
N ILE A 307 -11.08 8.01 -4.55
CA ILE A 307 -10.33 6.74 -4.60
C ILE A 307 -11.25 5.59 -5.03
N VAL A 308 -12.44 5.50 -4.44
CA VAL A 308 -13.35 4.34 -4.60
C VAL A 308 -14.02 4.29 -5.98
N GLU A 309 -14.46 5.42 -6.52
CA GLU A 309 -15.33 5.48 -7.71
C GLU A 309 -14.56 5.71 -9.03
N ASN A 310 -13.30 6.13 -8.97
CA ASN A 310 -12.48 6.25 -10.18
C ASN A 310 -11.76 4.93 -10.44
N HIS A 311 -12.30 4.10 -11.33
CA HIS A 311 -11.71 2.79 -11.63
C HIS A 311 -10.43 2.89 -12.48
N ASP A 312 -10.23 3.99 -13.20
CA ASP A 312 -9.08 4.22 -14.08
C ASP A 312 -7.80 4.60 -13.33
N LEU A 313 -7.89 4.92 -12.04
CA LEU A 313 -6.72 5.09 -11.14
C LEU A 313 -6.42 3.87 -10.28
N GLN A 314 -7.21 2.81 -10.42
CA GLN A 314 -7.12 1.60 -9.61
C GLN A 314 -6.48 0.44 -10.37
N PHE A 315 -5.77 -0.42 -9.63
CA PHE A 315 -5.30 -1.72 -10.09
C PHE A 315 -5.78 -2.80 -9.12
N ARG A 316 -6.50 -3.80 -9.65
CA ARG A 316 -6.91 -5.00 -8.90
C ARG A 316 -5.92 -6.13 -9.18
N HIS A 317 -5.06 -6.43 -8.20
CA HIS A 317 -4.15 -7.55 -8.28
C HIS A 317 -4.79 -8.82 -7.77
N SER A 318 -4.84 -9.83 -8.63
CA SER A 318 -5.18 -11.20 -8.24
C SER A 318 -3.92 -12.01 -7.95
N TRP A 319 -3.89 -12.56 -6.73
CA TRP A 319 -2.85 -13.47 -6.27
C TRP A 319 -3.12 -14.84 -6.82
N LYS A 320 -2.20 -15.39 -7.63
CA LYS A 320 -2.44 -16.61 -8.41
C LYS A 320 -1.66 -17.80 -7.89
N ASN A 321 -0.48 -17.55 -7.32
CA ASN A 321 0.41 -18.60 -6.84
C ASN A 321 0.84 -18.35 -5.39
N PRO A 322 1.14 -19.42 -4.63
CA PRO A 322 2.06 -19.29 -3.50
C PRO A 322 3.33 -18.56 -3.95
N TYR A 323 3.82 -17.68 -3.10
CA TYR A 323 5.02 -16.87 -3.29
C TYR A 323 4.92 -15.79 -4.36
N ASP A 324 3.72 -15.45 -4.84
CA ASP A 324 3.51 -14.17 -5.52
C ASP A 324 3.88 -13.01 -4.56
N VAL A 325 4.50 -11.96 -5.10
CA VAL A 325 4.97 -10.80 -4.34
C VAL A 325 4.41 -9.53 -4.94
N ALA A 326 3.93 -8.63 -4.09
CA ALA A 326 3.64 -7.24 -4.46
C ALA A 326 4.50 -6.30 -3.61
N ILE A 327 5.12 -5.32 -4.26
CA ILE A 327 5.89 -4.26 -3.61
C ILE A 327 5.31 -2.92 -4.02
N TRP A 328 4.92 -2.08 -3.06
CA TRP A 328 4.36 -0.76 -3.36
C TRP A 328 5.04 0.34 -2.56
N ASP A 329 5.02 1.55 -3.11
CA ASP A 329 5.46 2.77 -2.44
C ASP A 329 4.28 3.43 -1.74
N ASN A 330 4.29 3.41 -0.41
CA ASN A 330 3.26 4.02 0.43
C ASN A 330 3.18 5.54 0.28
N ARG A 331 4.22 6.18 -0.23
CA ARG A 331 4.23 7.62 -0.51
C ARG A 331 3.42 7.96 -1.77
N ALA A 332 3.11 6.95 -2.59
CA ALA A 332 2.46 7.10 -3.88
C ALA A 332 1.14 6.30 -4.03
N VAL A 333 0.79 5.44 -3.09
CA VAL A 333 -0.29 4.45 -3.25
C VAL A 333 -1.18 4.32 -2.02
N PHE A 334 -2.49 4.20 -2.29
CA PHE A 334 -3.46 3.63 -1.36
C PHE A 334 -3.75 2.18 -1.73
N HIS A 335 -4.01 1.33 -0.75
CA HIS A 335 -4.38 -0.06 -1.01
C HIS A 335 -5.48 -0.57 -0.07
N ALA A 336 -6.16 -1.63 -0.50
CA ALA A 336 -7.21 -2.29 0.27
C ALA A 336 -7.24 -3.79 -0.08
N GLY A 337 -7.27 -4.65 0.94
CA GLY A 337 -7.48 -6.09 0.76
C GLY A 337 -8.96 -6.42 0.58
N ILE A 338 -9.28 -7.26 -0.41
CA ILE A 338 -10.63 -7.82 -0.57
C ILE A 338 -10.73 -9.10 0.28
N MET A 339 -11.84 -9.27 1.01
CA MET A 339 -12.12 -10.44 1.86
C MET A 339 -13.28 -11.27 1.29
N ASP A 340 -13.24 -11.58 0.00
CA ASP A 340 -14.30 -12.24 -0.78
C ASP A 340 -14.17 -13.77 -0.86
N TYR A 341 -13.29 -14.42 -0.10
CA TYR A 341 -12.99 -15.86 -0.15
C TYR A 341 -13.50 -16.65 1.08
N LYS A 342 -14.63 -16.24 1.67
CA LYS A 342 -15.15 -16.86 2.90
C LYS A 342 -15.47 -18.34 2.69
N GLY A 343 -14.95 -19.21 3.56
CA GLY A 343 -15.18 -20.65 3.51
C GLY A 343 -14.29 -21.41 2.52
N GLN A 344 -13.36 -20.72 1.84
CA GLN A 344 -12.50 -21.32 0.82
C GLN A 344 -11.08 -21.58 1.32
N GLY A 345 -10.89 -21.77 2.63
CA GLY A 345 -9.57 -21.89 3.25
C GLY A 345 -8.98 -20.56 3.70
N HIS A 346 -7.67 -20.56 3.96
CA HIS A 346 -6.98 -19.43 4.58
C HIS A 346 -6.03 -18.74 3.60
N ARG A 347 -5.99 -17.41 3.68
CA ARG A 347 -4.94 -16.56 3.11
C ARG A 347 -3.87 -16.36 4.19
N THR A 348 -2.59 -16.52 3.84
CA THR A 348 -1.45 -16.12 4.70
C THR A 348 -0.36 -15.48 3.86
N GLY A 349 0.16 -14.34 4.29
CA GLY A 349 1.28 -13.64 3.65
C GLY A 349 2.20 -12.95 4.66
N HIS A 350 3.47 -12.84 4.30
CA HIS A 350 4.48 -12.14 5.09
C HIS A 350 4.70 -10.76 4.49
N ARG A 351 4.39 -9.71 5.27
CA ARG A 351 4.66 -8.33 4.89
C ARG A 351 5.81 -7.76 5.71
N TYR A 352 6.75 -7.13 5.02
CA TYR A 352 7.78 -6.29 5.63
C TYR A 352 7.59 -4.86 5.14
N VAL A 353 7.70 -3.91 6.05
CA VAL A 353 7.44 -2.48 5.83
C VAL A 353 8.69 -1.72 6.20
N GLY A 354 9.26 -0.99 5.24
CA GLY A 354 10.36 -0.07 5.50
C GLY A 354 9.83 1.24 6.08
N VAL A 355 10.60 1.86 6.96
CA VAL A 355 10.30 3.18 7.49
C VAL A 355 10.99 4.23 6.63
N GLY A 356 10.24 5.21 6.16
CA GLY A 356 10.72 6.30 5.32
C GLY A 356 11.04 7.59 6.08
N GLU A 357 11.10 8.67 5.32
CA GLU A 357 11.18 10.04 5.83
C GLU A 357 9.84 10.56 6.36
N GLN A 358 9.89 11.58 7.21
CA GLN A 358 8.71 12.34 7.58
C GLN A 358 8.11 12.99 6.31
N PRO A 359 6.78 12.86 6.07
CA PRO A 359 6.12 13.45 4.91
C PRO A 359 6.28 14.97 4.88
N TYR A 360 6.56 15.50 3.71
CA TYR A 360 6.67 16.93 3.46
C TYR A 360 6.01 17.28 2.12
N LEU A 361 5.70 18.56 1.94
CA LEU A 361 5.28 19.14 0.66
C LEU A 361 6.34 20.16 0.24
N ASP A 362 7.01 19.92 -0.89
CA ASP A 362 7.80 20.95 -1.57
C ASP A 362 6.84 21.81 -2.41
N PRO A 363 6.71 23.13 -2.13
CA PRO A 363 5.84 24.03 -2.91
C PRO A 363 6.15 24.04 -4.40
N GLU A 364 7.40 23.75 -4.79
CA GLU A 364 7.84 23.72 -6.19
C GLU A 364 7.65 22.34 -6.85
N SER A 365 7.23 21.32 -6.08
CA SER A 365 6.97 19.99 -6.65
C SER A 365 5.80 20.02 -7.63
N LYS A 366 5.95 19.28 -8.72
CA LYS A 366 4.96 19.17 -9.78
C LYS A 366 4.05 17.98 -9.52
N THR A 367 2.82 18.07 -9.99
CA THR A 367 2.02 16.86 -10.17
C THR A 367 2.67 15.94 -11.22
N ARG A 368 2.29 14.66 -11.25
CA ARG A 368 2.87 13.73 -12.24
C ARG A 368 2.60 14.20 -13.67
N ARG A 369 1.37 14.60 -13.99
CA ARG A 369 1.03 15.10 -15.34
C ARG A 369 1.85 16.33 -15.73
N GLU A 370 2.01 17.30 -14.83
CA GLU A 370 2.85 18.48 -15.07
C GLU A 370 4.34 18.11 -15.27
N ALA A 371 4.84 17.10 -14.57
CA ALA A 371 6.22 16.63 -14.72
C ALA A 371 6.43 15.86 -16.03
N LEU A 372 5.44 15.10 -16.49
CA LEU A 372 5.48 14.31 -17.73
C LEU A 372 5.07 15.10 -18.98
N GLY A 373 4.59 16.34 -18.83
CA GLY A 373 4.12 17.17 -19.95
C GLY A 373 2.77 16.73 -20.53
N GLU A 374 2.00 15.98 -19.76
CA GLU A 374 0.66 15.50 -20.12
C GLU A 374 -0.37 16.59 -19.79
N PHE A 375 -0.59 17.53 -20.71
CA PHE A 375 -1.67 18.52 -20.59
C PHE A 375 -3.00 17.90 -21.05
N ASN A 376 -4.08 18.13 -20.30
CA ASN A 376 -5.46 17.85 -20.75
C ASN A 376 -5.87 18.81 -21.86
#